data_AF-A0A1I7XIV8-F1
#
_entry.id   AF-A0A1I7XIV8-F1
#
_cell.length_a   1.000
_cell.length_b   1.000
_cell.length_c   1.000
_cell.angle_alpha   90.00
_cell.angle_beta   90.00
_cell.angle_gamma   90.00
#
_symmetry.space_group_name_H-M   'P 1'
#
loop_
_entity.id
_entity.type
_entity.pdbx_description
1 polymer ?
#
loop_
_entity_poly.entity_id
_entity_poly.type
_entity_poly.pdbx_seq_one_letter_code
_entity_poly.pdbx_strand_id
1 'polypeptide(L)'
;MSPVLLLCRYKSLFFTRDHTFIYPSIRRCSLMDSHSNNFCETIQPHEPIAEFSNTINNITGFSYCMEACGCLECGCFLCTPACLFYRIIPKYTSPRIYEILTCSTYDTEFTASISLNINRQPSIDTSLVLAPGQYST
;
A
#
# COMPACT_ATOMS: atom_id res chain seq x y z
N MET A 1 -18.74 -39.18 -0.03
CA MET A 1 -18.40 -38.26 -1.14
C MET A 1 -17.24 -37.41 -0.66
N SER A 2 -16.05 -37.56 -1.25
CA SER A 2 -14.87 -36.77 -0.85
C SER A 2 -14.98 -35.35 -1.39
N PRO A 3 -14.62 -34.30 -0.62
CA PRO A 3 -14.69 -32.92 -1.09
C PRO A 3 -13.62 -32.65 -2.15
N VAL A 4 -13.95 -31.77 -3.11
CA VAL A 4 -12.99 -31.19 -4.05
C VAL A 4 -12.32 -29.99 -3.39
N LEU A 5 -10.99 -30.00 -3.31
CA LEU A 5 -10.18 -28.93 -2.78
C LEU A 5 -9.75 -27.99 -3.90
N LEU A 6 -9.91 -26.68 -3.71
CA LEU A 6 -9.41 -25.65 -4.61
C LEU A 6 -8.22 -24.96 -3.98
N LEU A 7 -7.03 -25.20 -4.52
CA LEU A 7 -5.78 -24.60 -4.07
C LEU A 7 -5.54 -23.29 -4.83
N CYS A 8 -5.50 -22.17 -4.12
CA CYS A 8 -5.18 -20.88 -4.73
C CYS A 8 -3.71 -20.82 -5.17
N ARG A 9 -3.49 -20.49 -6.46
CA ARG A 9 -2.21 -20.03 -6.96
C ARG A 9 -2.11 -18.53 -6.74
N TYR A 10 -1.54 -18.16 -5.59
CA TYR A 10 -1.45 -16.76 -5.20
C TYR A 10 -0.27 -16.04 -5.87
N LYS A 11 -0.45 -14.74 -6.05
CA LYS A 11 0.59 -13.79 -6.46
C LYS A 11 0.60 -12.60 -5.50
N SER A 12 1.79 -12.22 -5.05
CA SER A 12 2.01 -11.01 -4.25
C SER A 12 1.76 -9.76 -5.09
N LEU A 13 0.93 -8.85 -4.59
CA LEU A 13 0.68 -7.56 -5.21
C LEU A 13 1.58 -6.49 -4.60
N PHE A 14 1.42 -6.24 -3.30
CA PHE A 14 2.19 -5.23 -2.57
C PHE A 14 2.11 -5.49 -1.07
N PHE A 15 3.01 -4.84 -0.33
CA PHE A 15 3.04 -4.85 1.13
C PHE A 15 2.46 -3.55 1.67
N THR A 16 1.68 -3.65 2.75
CA THR A 16 1.09 -2.51 3.44
C THR A 16 1.20 -2.69 4.95
N ARG A 17 0.90 -1.64 5.70
CA ARG A 17 0.83 -1.69 7.17
C ARG A 17 -0.15 -0.64 7.69
N ASP A 18 -0.59 -0.83 8.92
CA ASP A 18 -1.50 0.11 9.58
C ASP A 18 -0.82 1.46 9.76
N HIS A 19 -1.49 2.53 9.31
CA HIS A 19 -0.99 3.89 9.39
C HIS A 19 -2.11 4.89 9.58
N THR A 20 -1.77 6.02 10.18
CA THR A 20 -2.58 7.25 10.19
C THR A 20 -1.82 8.34 9.45
N PHE A 21 -2.50 9.38 8.98
CA PHE A 21 -1.83 10.51 8.33
C PHE A 21 -1.59 11.64 9.31
N ILE A 22 -0.39 12.22 9.22
CA ILE A 22 -0.04 13.47 9.89
C ILE A 22 0.20 14.56 8.84
N TYR A 23 -0.07 15.79 9.24
CA TYR A 23 -0.07 16.97 8.37
C TYR A 23 0.80 18.09 8.94
N PRO A 24 2.14 17.92 9.02
CA PRO A 24 3.02 19.03 9.36
C PRO A 24 2.80 20.18 8.37
N SER A 25 2.61 21.38 8.89
CA SER A 25 2.33 22.58 8.10
C SER A 25 3.12 23.77 8.61
N ILE A 26 3.47 24.69 7.69
CA ILE A 26 4.12 25.96 8.01
C ILE A 26 3.63 27.05 7.06
N ARG A 27 3.31 28.21 7.64
CA ARG A 27 2.86 29.38 6.89
C ARG A 27 4.00 30.37 6.73
N ARG A 28 4.21 30.86 5.51
CA ARG A 28 5.17 31.93 5.19
C ARG A 28 4.47 33.06 4.44
N CYS A 29 4.81 34.29 4.80
CA CYS A 29 4.35 35.48 4.09
C CYS A 29 5.05 35.56 2.72
N SER A 30 4.43 36.26 1.77
CA SER A 30 5.06 36.52 0.48
C SER A 30 6.40 37.23 0.65
N LEU A 31 7.37 36.89 -0.20
CA LEU A 31 8.74 37.41 -0.20
C LEU A 31 9.57 37.12 1.07
N MET A 32 9.08 36.26 1.97
CA MET A 32 9.87 35.70 3.06
C MET A 32 10.38 34.30 2.67
N ASP A 33 11.70 34.17 2.56
CA ASP A 33 12.44 32.92 2.28
C ASP A 33 12.18 32.32 0.87
N SER A 34 12.29 31.00 0.67
CA SER A 34 12.27 30.19 -0.59
C SER A 34 11.17 30.50 -1.63
N HIS A 35 10.30 31.43 -1.28
CA HIS A 35 9.26 32.07 -2.04
C HIS A 35 9.81 32.85 -3.25
N SER A 36 10.14 32.12 -4.31
CA SER A 36 9.87 32.66 -5.65
C SER A 36 8.36 32.89 -5.78
N ASN A 37 7.94 33.94 -6.49
CA ASN A 37 6.55 34.45 -6.48
C ASN A 37 5.43 33.42 -6.77
N ASN A 38 5.76 32.19 -7.18
CA ASN A 38 4.82 31.19 -7.65
C ASN A 38 5.03 29.80 -7.02
N PHE A 39 5.74 29.66 -5.87
CA PHE A 39 6.04 28.33 -5.33
C PHE A 39 4.79 27.47 -5.09
N CYS A 40 3.70 28.08 -4.62
CA CYS A 40 2.42 27.41 -4.43
C CYS A 40 1.81 26.86 -5.74
N GLU A 41 2.14 27.46 -6.87
CA GLU A 41 1.72 27.04 -8.21
C GLU A 41 2.65 25.99 -8.82
N THR A 42 3.91 25.94 -8.39
CA THR A 42 4.95 25.10 -9.01
C THR A 42 5.33 23.86 -8.21
N ILE A 43 4.94 23.77 -6.94
CA ILE A 43 5.36 22.68 -6.05
C ILE A 43 4.95 21.30 -6.61
N GLN A 44 5.92 20.39 -6.69
CA GLN A 44 5.64 19.00 -7.03
C GLN A 44 5.40 18.16 -5.78
N PRO A 45 4.54 17.12 -5.84
CA PRO A 45 4.23 16.28 -4.68
C PRO A 45 5.45 15.60 -4.04
N HIS A 46 6.51 15.34 -4.79
CA HIS A 46 7.72 14.68 -4.28
C HIS A 46 8.86 15.62 -3.91
N GLU A 47 8.70 16.93 -4.13
CA GLU A 47 9.72 17.91 -3.80
C GLU A 47 9.80 18.16 -2.28
N PRO A 48 11.00 18.36 -1.72
CA PRO A 48 11.16 18.79 -0.35
C PRO A 48 10.71 20.25 -0.21
N ILE A 49 10.10 20.58 0.94
CA ILE A 49 9.75 21.95 1.30
C ILE A 49 10.90 22.50 2.14
N ALA A 50 11.53 23.59 1.69
CA ALA A 50 12.73 24.15 2.30
C ALA A 50 12.52 24.56 3.76
N GLU A 51 11.29 24.92 4.12
CA GLU A 51 10.87 25.35 5.44
C GLU A 51 10.78 24.19 6.46
N PHE A 52 10.72 22.94 6.00
CA PHE A 52 10.72 21.77 6.86
C PHE A 52 12.12 21.24 7.13
N SER A 53 12.30 20.63 8.30
CA SER A 53 13.55 19.96 8.64
C SER A 53 13.80 18.75 7.73
N ASN A 54 15.08 18.40 7.56
CA ASN A 54 15.48 17.20 6.82
C ASN A 54 14.81 15.93 7.35
N THR A 55 14.53 15.85 8.65
CA THR A 55 13.80 14.74 9.25
C THR A 55 12.40 14.58 8.66
N ILE A 56 11.66 15.67 8.44
CA ILE A 56 10.30 15.63 7.86
C ILE A 56 10.36 15.39 6.35
N ASN A 57 11.28 16.05 5.65
CA ASN A 57 11.43 15.91 4.20
C ASN A 57 11.88 14.50 3.78
N ASN A 58 12.65 13.80 4.62
CA ASN A 58 13.10 12.43 4.35
C ASN A 58 12.03 11.36 4.59
N ILE A 59 10.89 11.71 5.21
CA ILE A 59 9.79 10.75 5.34
C ILE A 59 9.01 10.72 4.02
N THR A 60 8.79 9.51 3.49
CA THR A 60 7.96 9.27 2.32
C THR A 60 6.57 9.88 2.53
N GLY A 61 6.16 10.77 1.63
CA GLY A 61 4.91 11.47 1.70
C GLY A 61 4.77 12.41 0.51
N PHE A 62 3.75 13.26 0.56
CA PHE A 62 3.45 14.21 -0.50
C PHE A 62 3.47 15.65 0.01
N SER A 63 4.17 16.53 -0.68
CA SER A 63 4.21 17.97 -0.43
C SER A 63 3.11 18.69 -1.18
N TYR A 64 2.52 19.68 -0.52
CA TYR A 64 1.51 20.55 -1.10
C TYR A 64 1.67 21.98 -0.57
N CYS A 65 1.03 22.90 -1.28
CA CYS A 65 0.92 24.29 -0.89
C CYS A 65 -0.51 24.75 -1.14
N MET A 66 -1.01 25.64 -0.29
CA MET A 66 -2.24 26.37 -0.53
C MET A 66 -2.04 27.85 -0.18
N GLU A 67 -2.75 28.72 -0.89
CA GLU A 67 -2.76 30.14 -0.57
C GLU A 67 -3.43 30.38 0.80
N ALA A 68 -2.88 31.34 1.54
CA ALA A 68 -3.33 31.76 2.85
C ALA A 68 -3.44 33.29 2.92
N CYS A 69 -4.10 33.81 3.96
CA CYS A 69 -4.27 35.25 4.10
C CYS A 69 -2.94 35.98 4.34
N GLY A 70 -2.76 37.09 3.63
CA GLY A 70 -1.68 38.06 3.82
C GLY A 70 -2.15 39.29 4.60
N CYS A 71 -1.38 40.38 4.53
CA CYS A 71 -1.54 41.63 5.29
C CYS A 71 -1.20 41.55 6.80
N LEU A 72 -1.11 42.73 7.41
CA LEU A 72 -0.74 42.92 8.81
C LEU A 72 -1.72 42.21 9.76
N GLU A 73 -3.01 42.17 9.40
CA GLU A 73 -4.04 41.45 10.16
C GLU A 73 -3.75 39.95 10.26
N CYS A 74 -3.08 39.38 9.26
CA CYS A 74 -2.64 37.99 9.26
C CYS A 74 -1.18 37.81 9.67
N GLY A 75 -0.51 38.85 10.20
CA GLY A 75 0.88 38.80 10.65
C GLY A 75 1.91 38.88 9.53
N CYS A 76 1.53 39.37 8.35
CA CYS A 76 2.42 39.60 7.21
C CYS A 76 2.56 41.10 6.92
N PHE A 77 3.76 41.59 6.62
CA PHE A 77 3.94 43.01 6.29
C PHE A 77 3.24 43.40 4.96
N LEU A 78 3.26 42.48 3.99
CA LEU A 78 2.71 42.70 2.65
C LEU A 78 1.29 42.15 2.53
N CYS A 79 0.46 42.86 1.76
CA CYS A 79 -0.93 42.48 1.44
C CYS A 79 -1.06 41.57 0.22
N THR A 80 -0.02 40.81 -0.06
CA THR A 80 0.00 39.73 -1.05
C THR A 80 -0.36 38.41 -0.36
N PRO A 81 -0.98 37.44 -1.06
CA PRO A 81 -1.27 36.12 -0.49
C PRO A 81 -0.04 35.48 0.16
N ALA A 82 -0.25 34.86 1.32
CA ALA A 82 0.74 34.03 1.98
C ALA A 82 0.67 32.59 1.45
N CYS A 83 1.67 31.78 1.74
CA CYS A 83 1.67 30.34 1.41
C CYS A 83 1.61 29.50 2.68
N LEU A 84 0.72 28.52 2.71
CA LEU A 84 0.68 27.46 3.69
C LEU A 84 1.21 26.18 3.06
N PHE A 85 2.44 25.84 3.41
CA PHE A 85 3.08 24.59 3.01
C PHE A 85 2.65 23.48 3.96
N TYR A 86 2.38 22.30 3.41
CA TYR A 86 2.10 21.13 4.23
C TYR A 86 2.54 19.84 3.54
N ARG A 87 2.81 18.81 4.34
CA ARG A 87 3.07 17.46 3.83
C ARG A 87 2.04 16.49 4.36
N ILE A 88 1.63 15.54 3.54
CA ILE A 88 0.82 14.39 3.96
C ILE A 88 1.76 13.20 4.14
N ILE A 89 1.92 12.75 5.38
CA ILE A 89 2.90 11.72 5.73
C ILE A 89 2.20 10.59 6.50
N PRO A 90 2.41 9.31 6.12
CA PRO A 90 1.92 8.18 6.90
C PRO A 90 2.77 7.99 8.17
N LYS A 91 2.11 7.97 9.31
CA LYS A 91 2.66 7.55 10.59
C LYS A 91 2.18 6.12 10.88
N TYR A 92 3.13 5.18 10.85
CA TYR A 92 2.83 3.78 11.13
C TYR A 92 2.40 3.58 12.58
N THR A 93 1.26 2.92 12.78
CA THR A 93 0.69 2.65 14.11
C THR A 93 1.00 1.24 14.61
N SER A 94 1.43 0.36 13.71
CA SER A 94 1.76 -1.03 13.99
C SER A 94 3.06 -1.43 13.31
N PRO A 95 3.91 -2.26 13.95
CA PRO A 95 5.08 -2.85 13.29
C PRO A 95 4.71 -4.03 12.37
N ARG A 96 3.44 -4.48 12.37
CA ARG A 96 3.01 -5.61 11.53
C ARG A 96 2.89 -5.17 10.07
N ILE A 97 3.53 -5.94 9.20
CA ILE A 97 3.48 -5.77 7.75
C ILE A 97 2.54 -6.83 7.19
N TYR A 98 1.60 -6.40 6.36
CA TYR A 98 0.66 -7.27 5.66
C TYR A 98 1.09 -7.38 4.19
N GLU A 99 1.01 -8.59 3.67
CA GLU A 99 1.15 -8.85 2.23
C GLU A 99 -0.26 -8.95 1.63
N ILE A 100 -0.52 -8.14 0.60
CA ILE A 100 -1.76 -8.21 -0.15
C ILE A 100 -1.53 -9.16 -1.33
N LEU A 101 -2.33 -10.22 -1.36
CA LEU A 101 -2.21 -11.34 -2.28
C LEU A 101 -3.44 -11.43 -3.17
N THR A 102 -3.29 -11.92 -4.39
CA THR A 102 -4.40 -12.24 -5.29
C THR A 102 -4.27 -13.65 -5.86
N CYS A 103 -5.39 -14.34 -6.05
CA CYS A 103 -5.46 -15.66 -6.67
C CYS A 103 -5.92 -15.50 -8.12
N SER A 104 -5.01 -15.65 -9.08
CA SER A 104 -5.36 -15.58 -10.52
C SER A 104 -5.96 -16.89 -11.04
N THR A 105 -5.54 -18.01 -10.46
CA THR A 105 -6.00 -19.36 -10.82
C THR A 105 -6.12 -20.23 -9.58
N TYR A 106 -6.91 -21.29 -9.69
CA TYR A 106 -7.10 -22.29 -8.65
C TYR A 106 -6.84 -23.67 -9.24
N ASP A 107 -5.97 -24.44 -8.57
CA ASP A 107 -5.75 -25.83 -8.91
C ASP A 107 -6.78 -26.68 -8.17
N THR A 108 -7.36 -27.65 -8.85
CA THR A 108 -8.33 -28.58 -8.25
C THR A 108 -7.61 -29.84 -7.80
N GLU A 109 -7.84 -30.27 -6.57
CA GLU A 109 -7.41 -31.57 -6.06
C GLU A 109 -8.61 -32.31 -5.49
N PHE A 110 -8.65 -33.64 -5.64
CA PHE A 110 -9.66 -34.45 -4.97
C PHE A 110 -9.07 -35.79 -4.52
N THR A 111 -9.52 -36.27 -3.37
CA THR A 111 -9.09 -37.55 -2.81
C THR A 111 -10.04 -38.66 -3.22
N ALA A 112 -9.56 -39.62 -4.02
CA ALA A 112 -10.29 -40.81 -4.41
C ALA A 112 -9.86 -42.01 -3.56
N SER A 113 -10.82 -42.78 -3.07
CA SER A 113 -10.58 -44.08 -2.44
C SER A 113 -10.83 -45.18 -3.47
N ILE A 114 -9.81 -45.96 -3.78
CA ILE A 114 -9.83 -47.04 -4.76
C ILE A 114 -9.76 -48.37 -4.01
N SER A 115 -10.71 -49.26 -4.29
CA SER A 115 -10.73 -50.63 -3.77
C SER A 115 -10.45 -51.61 -4.91
N LEU A 116 -9.31 -52.30 -4.85
CA LEU A 116 -8.93 -53.31 -5.82
C LEU A 116 -9.41 -54.69 -5.35
N ASN A 117 -10.25 -55.34 -6.16
CA ASN A 117 -10.66 -56.72 -5.94
C ASN A 117 -9.99 -57.63 -6.98
N ILE A 118 -8.99 -58.40 -6.55
CA ILE A 118 -8.30 -59.38 -7.38
C ILE A 118 -8.73 -60.78 -6.95
N ASN A 119 -9.10 -61.62 -7.91
CA ASN A 119 -9.68 -62.95 -7.70
C ASN A 119 -9.15 -63.71 -6.46
N ARG A 120 -10.06 -64.00 -5.51
CA ARG A 120 -9.83 -64.72 -4.24
C ARG A 120 -8.86 -64.06 -3.24
N GLN A 121 -8.43 -62.83 -3.46
CA GLN A 121 -7.65 -62.06 -2.49
C GLN A 121 -8.54 -61.04 -1.74
N PRO A 122 -8.16 -60.66 -0.50
CA PRO A 122 -8.83 -59.58 0.20
C PRO A 122 -8.71 -58.27 -0.59
N SER A 123 -9.78 -57.46 -0.57
CA SER A 123 -9.80 -56.15 -1.23
C SER A 123 -8.73 -55.24 -0.64
N ILE A 124 -7.91 -54.65 -1.51
CA ILE A 124 -6.90 -53.65 -1.11
C ILE A 124 -7.52 -52.27 -1.31
N ASP A 125 -7.68 -51.53 -0.22
CA ASP A 125 -8.17 -50.15 -0.24
C ASP A 125 -6.99 -49.17 -0.22
N THR A 126 -6.99 -48.17 -1.10
CA THR A 126 -5.95 -47.12 -1.16
C THR A 126 -6.59 -45.78 -1.46
N SER A 127 -6.14 -44.72 -0.77
CA SER A 127 -6.52 -43.35 -1.08
C SER A 127 -5.44 -42.68 -1.93
N LEU A 128 -5.87 -42.00 -2.99
CA LEU A 128 -5.00 -41.25 -3.90
C LEU A 128 -5.52 -39.82 -4.04
N VAL A 129 -4.62 -38.84 -3.99
CA VAL A 129 -4.93 -37.45 -4.34
C VAL A 129 -4.72 -37.30 -5.84
N LEU A 130 -5.76 -36.84 -6.54
CA LEU A 130 -5.76 -36.65 -7.98
C LEU A 130 -5.81 -35.17 -8.31
N ALA A 131 -4.96 -34.74 -9.24
CA ALA A 131 -4.96 -33.41 -9.83
C ALA A 131 -5.15 -33.50 -11.36
N PRO A 132 -5.77 -32.50 -12.03
CA PRO A 132 -5.91 -32.47 -13.48
C PRO A 132 -4.56 -32.62 -14.20
N GLY A 133 -4.50 -33.51 -15.17
CA GLY A 133 -3.28 -33.74 -15.97
C GLY A 133 -2.25 -34.68 -15.33
N GLN A 134 -2.51 -35.24 -14.14
CA GLN A 134 -1.72 -36.38 -13.65
C GLN A 134 -2.15 -37.68 -14.35
N TYR A 135 -1.27 -38.20 -15.19
CA TYR A 135 -1.35 -39.56 -15.72
C TYR A 135 -0.36 -40.44 -14.94
N SER A 136 -0.84 -41.53 -14.35
CA SER A 136 0.04 -42.57 -13.80
C SER A 136 0.71 -43.29 -14.98
N THR A 137 2.01 -43.08 -15.16
CA THR A 137 2.85 -43.93 -16.02
C THR A 137 3.06 -45.29 -15.38
#